data_AF-A0A6J5VB50-F1
#
_entry.id   AF-A0A6J5VB50-F1
#
_cell.length_a   1.000
_cell.length_b   1.000
_cell.length_c   1.000
_cell.angle_alpha   90.00
_cell.angle_beta   90.00
_cell.angle_gamma   90.00
#
_symmetry.space_group_name_H-M   'P 1'
#
loop_
_entity.id
_entity.type
_entity.pdbx_description
1 polymer ?
#
loop_
_entity_poly.entity_id
_entity_poly.type
_entity_poly.pdbx_seq_one_letter_code
_entity_poly.pdbx_strand_id
1 'polypeptide(L)'
;MFALHEMSRQMRIVCKNGAVSGFGGFFRAAGNDVEGLEASYSSIRRLSSNWNQSSTKEPISNLLKNIPEFVKIVEVGPRDGLQNEKHIVPTAVKVKLIEMLVASGLDVVEATSFVSPKWVPQLADAKDVMKAIRNVEGVRFPVLTPNLKGFEAAVAAGAKEVAIFAAASESFSKSNINCSIEDSLIRYHDVATAATKLSIPVRGYIF
;
A
#
# COMPACT_ATOMS: atom_id res chain seq x y z
N MET A 1 10.19 -20.61 -12.88
CA MET A 1 10.04 -20.63 -11.40
C MET A 1 11.32 -20.10 -10.75
N PHE A 2 11.73 -18.86 -11.07
CA PHE A 2 12.88 -18.18 -10.46
C PHE A 2 12.64 -16.69 -10.65
N ALA A 3 12.22 -16.00 -9.57
CA ALA A 3 12.16 -14.54 -9.35
C ALA A 3 11.03 -14.11 -8.38
N LEU A 4 10.23 -15.04 -7.83
CA LEU A 4 9.15 -14.69 -6.87
C LEU A 4 9.54 -14.91 -5.39
N HIS A 5 10.78 -15.29 -5.08
CA HIS A 5 11.16 -15.68 -3.72
C HIS A 5 11.74 -14.55 -2.84
N GLU A 6 11.81 -13.30 -3.33
CA GLU A 6 12.57 -12.24 -2.65
C GLU A 6 11.83 -10.90 -2.49
N MET A 7 10.49 -10.89 -2.56
CA MET A 7 9.71 -9.65 -2.57
C MET A 7 8.60 -9.56 -1.52
N SER A 8 8.67 -10.29 -0.41
CA SER A 8 7.51 -10.42 0.51
C SER A 8 7.40 -9.43 1.67
N ARG A 9 8.16 -8.32 1.76
CA ARG A 9 7.96 -7.35 2.86
C ARG A 9 8.27 -5.91 2.44
N GLN A 10 7.31 -5.22 1.85
CA GLN A 10 7.42 -3.76 1.67
C GLN A 10 6.16 -3.05 2.15
N MET A 11 6.20 -2.59 3.40
CA MET A 11 5.44 -1.41 3.81
C MET A 11 6.08 -0.21 3.10
N ARG A 12 5.33 0.54 2.29
CA ARG A 12 5.88 1.67 1.53
C ARG A 12 5.45 3.01 2.14
N ILE A 13 6.45 3.80 2.48
CA ILE A 13 6.34 5.15 3.02
C ILE A 13 6.41 6.15 1.86
N VAL A 14 5.39 6.99 1.72
CA VAL A 14 5.39 8.13 0.80
C VAL A 14 5.48 9.42 1.62
N CYS A 15 6.61 10.11 1.52
CA CYS A 15 6.80 11.42 2.14
C CYS A 15 6.18 12.52 1.27
N LYS A 16 5.38 13.41 1.84
CA LYS A 16 4.91 14.63 1.17
C LYS A 16 5.48 15.84 1.90
N ASN A 17 6.04 16.80 1.16
CA ASN A 17 6.35 18.13 1.68
C ASN A 17 5.14 19.04 1.46
N GLY A 18 4.55 19.58 2.55
CA GLY A 18 3.74 20.80 2.48
C GLY A 18 2.33 20.76 3.10
N ALA A 19 2.15 21.70 4.05
CA ALA A 19 0.97 22.41 4.55
C ALA A 19 -0.34 21.64 4.80
N VAL A 20 -0.67 21.45 6.08
CA VAL A 20 -2.02 21.08 6.53
C VAL A 20 -2.65 22.32 7.20
N SER A 21 -3.77 22.77 6.66
CA SER A 21 -4.61 23.82 7.25
C SER A 21 -5.25 23.31 8.54
N GLY A 22 -5.09 24.11 9.60
CA GLY A 22 -5.60 23.78 10.93
C GLY A 22 -7.12 23.87 11.02
N PHE A 23 -7.70 22.98 11.83
CA PHE A 23 -8.96 23.21 12.51
C PHE A 23 -8.80 22.76 13.96
N GLY A 24 -8.89 23.74 14.86
CA GLY A 24 -8.82 23.54 16.30
C GLY A 24 -10.13 23.00 16.87
N GLY A 25 -10.01 22.15 17.87
CA GLY A 25 -11.11 21.67 18.69
C GLY A 25 -10.59 21.33 20.08
N PHE A 26 -10.78 22.27 20.99
CA PHE A 26 -10.42 22.23 22.41
C PHE A 26 -11.41 21.31 23.16
N PHE A 27 -10.94 20.29 23.88
CA PHE A 27 -11.69 19.76 25.04
C PHE A 27 -10.74 19.28 26.13
N ARG A 28 -11.01 19.76 27.33
CA ARG A 28 -10.22 19.65 28.57
C ARG A 28 -10.74 18.48 29.40
N ALA A 29 -9.80 17.79 30.05
CA ALA A 29 -10.00 16.57 30.85
C ALA A 29 -10.75 16.77 32.17
N ALA A 30 -11.33 15.68 32.69
CA ALA A 30 -11.58 15.40 34.11
C ALA A 30 -11.43 13.89 34.38
N GLY A 31 -10.80 13.51 35.50
CA GLY A 31 -10.41 12.15 35.93
C GLY A 31 -11.58 11.21 36.28
N ASN A 32 -11.41 9.97 36.71
CA ASN A 32 -10.34 9.32 37.49
C ASN A 32 -10.26 7.81 37.17
N ASP A 33 -9.06 7.25 37.39
CA ASP A 33 -8.72 5.93 37.93
C ASP A 33 -9.38 4.64 37.37
N VAL A 34 -8.61 3.93 36.54
CA VAL A 34 -8.58 2.45 36.56
C VAL A 34 -7.14 1.99 36.32
N GLU A 35 -6.48 1.60 37.41
CA GLU A 35 -5.18 0.95 37.40
C GLU A 35 -5.27 -0.43 36.72
N GLY A 36 -4.23 -0.76 35.93
CA GLY A 36 -3.89 -2.14 35.62
C GLY A 36 -4.28 -2.63 34.24
N LEU A 37 -3.56 -2.18 33.19
CA LEU A 37 -3.14 -3.05 32.08
C LEU A 37 -2.09 -2.39 31.13
N GLU A 38 -1.18 -1.53 31.63
CA GLU A 38 -0.07 -1.00 30.82
C GLU A 38 1.23 -1.77 31.08
N ALA A 39 1.33 -3.00 30.56
CA ALA A 39 2.58 -3.77 30.63
C ALA A 39 2.77 -4.67 29.40
N SER A 40 2.96 -4.09 28.22
CA SER A 40 3.66 -4.80 27.12
C SER A 40 4.17 -3.96 25.93
N TYR A 41 4.20 -2.63 26.01
CA TYR A 41 4.70 -1.79 24.90
C TYR A 41 6.00 -1.03 25.22
N SER A 42 6.71 -1.41 26.29
CA SER A 42 7.95 -0.75 26.72
C SER A 42 9.25 -1.45 26.30
N SER A 43 9.20 -2.55 25.54
CA SER A 43 10.39 -3.39 25.29
C SER A 43 11.28 -3.00 24.10
N ILE A 44 11.13 -1.82 23.48
CA ILE A 44 12.06 -1.37 22.41
C ILE A 44 13.14 -0.38 22.92
N ARG A 45 13.13 0.03 24.20
CA ARG A 45 14.21 0.88 24.76
C ARG A 45 15.26 0.08 25.52
N ARG A 46 16.03 -0.76 24.82
CA ARG A 46 17.38 -1.13 25.27
C ARG A 46 18.26 -1.76 24.18
N LEU A 47 18.52 -1.02 23.10
CA LEU A 47 19.77 -1.21 22.37
C LEU A 47 20.84 -0.32 23.02
N SER A 48 21.53 -0.92 23.99
CA SER A 48 22.74 -0.40 24.60
C SER A 48 23.77 -0.12 23.50
N SER A 49 24.20 1.14 23.43
CA SER A 49 25.20 1.66 22.53
C SER A 49 26.60 1.21 22.95
N ASN A 50 27.13 0.17 22.31
CA ASN A 50 28.59 -0.02 22.17
C ASN A 50 29.01 0.33 20.74
N TRP A 51 28.65 1.53 20.30
CA TRP A 51 29.20 2.12 19.08
C TRP A 51 30.53 2.78 19.41
N ASN A 52 31.59 2.19 18.87
CA ASN A 52 32.96 2.68 18.99
C ASN A 52 33.02 4.13 18.45
N GLN A 53 33.46 5.07 19.29
CA GLN A 53 33.54 6.50 18.97
C GLN A 53 34.69 6.76 17.99
N SER A 54 34.45 6.55 16.69
CA SER A 54 35.24 7.18 15.64
C SER A 54 34.50 7.13 14.30
N SER A 55 33.46 7.96 14.15
CA SER A 55 33.06 8.58 12.88
C SER A 55 31.85 9.50 13.11
N THR A 56 32.03 10.79 12.83
CA THR A 56 31.03 11.86 12.60
C THR A 56 29.83 11.99 13.59
N LYS A 57 29.99 12.84 14.61
CA LYS A 57 28.88 13.38 15.43
C LYS A 57 28.18 14.53 14.70
N GLU A 58 27.40 14.24 13.66
CA GLU A 58 26.31 15.17 13.31
C GLU A 58 25.23 15.02 14.39
N PRO A 59 24.83 16.10 15.09
CA PRO A 59 23.87 15.98 16.18
C PRO A 59 22.52 15.52 15.62
N ILE A 60 21.86 14.57 16.31
CA ILE A 60 20.54 14.01 15.94
C ILE A 60 19.50 15.12 15.66
N SER A 61 19.67 16.30 16.27
CA SER A 61 18.85 17.48 16.02
C SER A 61 18.91 17.99 14.57
N ASN A 62 20.06 17.87 13.88
CA ASN A 62 20.18 18.21 12.46
C ASN A 62 19.53 17.13 11.57
N LEU A 63 19.53 15.88 12.00
CA LEU A 63 18.84 14.79 11.30
C LEU A 63 17.32 14.99 11.36
N LEU A 64 16.78 15.31 12.54
CA LEU A 64 15.34 15.53 12.73
C LEU A 64 14.80 16.77 11.99
N LYS A 65 15.63 17.80 11.77
CA LYS A 65 15.24 19.00 10.99
C LYS A 65 14.91 18.70 9.52
N ASN A 66 15.45 17.62 8.98
CA ASN A 66 15.31 17.27 7.55
C ASN A 66 14.32 16.11 7.33
N ILE A 67 13.60 15.66 8.37
CA ILE A 67 12.58 14.62 8.26
C ILE A 67 11.22 15.30 7.99
N PRO A 68 10.41 14.76 7.07
CA PRO A 68 9.09 15.30 6.80
C PRO A 68 8.21 15.22 8.06
N GLU A 69 7.44 16.27 8.30
CA GLU A 69 6.45 16.32 9.39
C GLU A 69 5.34 15.27 9.22
N PHE A 70 5.10 14.83 7.98
CA PHE A 70 4.07 13.87 7.63
C PHE A 70 4.58 12.77 6.70
N VAL A 71 4.22 11.54 7.05
CA VAL A 71 4.46 10.34 6.25
C VAL A 71 3.11 9.69 5.96
N LYS A 72 2.84 9.45 4.68
CA LYS A 72 1.71 8.63 4.27
C LYS A 72 2.15 7.19 4.08
N ILE A 73 1.56 6.29 4.84
CA ILE A 73 1.72 4.85 4.65
C ILE A 73 0.72 4.39 3.57
N VAL A 74 1.20 3.60 2.61
CA VAL A 74 0.34 2.85 1.69
C VAL A 74 0.46 1.38 2.08
N GLU A 75 -0.59 0.85 2.68
CA GLU A 75 -0.62 -0.55 3.10
C GLU A 75 -0.97 -1.43 1.89
N VAL A 76 -0.11 -2.40 1.60
CA VAL A 76 -0.22 -3.26 0.41
C VAL A 76 -0.45 -4.73 0.76
N GLY A 77 -0.52 -5.07 2.05
CA GLY A 77 -0.71 -6.42 2.57
C GLY A 77 -1.89 -7.17 1.93
N PRO A 78 -3.10 -6.58 1.82
CA PRO A 78 -4.26 -7.26 1.21
C PRO A 78 -4.07 -7.61 -0.27
N ARG A 79 -3.22 -6.89 -1.01
CA ARG A 79 -2.89 -7.17 -2.41
C ARG A 79 -1.55 -7.88 -2.54
N ASP A 80 -0.47 -7.14 -2.36
CA ASP A 80 0.91 -7.59 -2.63
C ASP A 80 1.39 -8.62 -1.62
N GLY A 81 0.98 -8.48 -0.35
CA GLY A 81 1.23 -9.50 0.67
C GLY A 81 0.53 -10.82 0.31
N LEU A 82 -0.81 -10.80 0.23
CA LEU A 82 -1.60 -12.00 -0.04
C LEU A 82 -1.33 -12.64 -1.41
N GLN A 83 -0.90 -11.87 -2.41
CA GLN A 83 -0.49 -12.42 -3.71
C GLN A 83 0.69 -13.39 -3.59
N ASN A 84 1.60 -13.15 -2.65
CA ASN A 84 2.82 -13.95 -2.44
C ASN A 84 2.64 -15.06 -1.41
N GLU A 85 1.47 -15.16 -0.78
CA GLU A 85 1.16 -16.22 0.17
C GLU A 85 0.92 -17.56 -0.53
N LYS A 86 1.38 -18.64 0.12
CA LYS A 86 1.24 -20.01 -0.42
C LYS A 86 -0.21 -20.48 -0.45
N HIS A 87 -1.01 -20.03 0.51
CA HIS A 87 -2.40 -20.44 0.66
C HIS A 87 -3.35 -19.35 0.17
N ILE A 88 -4.40 -19.76 -0.53
CA ILE A 88 -5.47 -18.85 -0.94
C ILE A 88 -6.31 -18.51 0.29
N VAL A 89 -6.27 -17.24 0.69
CA VAL A 89 -7.06 -16.74 1.81
C VAL A 89 -8.52 -16.52 1.38
N PRO A 90 -9.52 -17.00 2.14
CA PRO A 90 -10.93 -16.78 1.81
C PRO A 90 -11.33 -15.30 1.78
N THR A 91 -12.27 -14.94 0.90
CA THR A 91 -12.73 -13.54 0.69
C THR A 91 -13.13 -12.84 1.99
N ALA A 92 -13.89 -13.51 2.85
CA ALA A 92 -14.33 -12.94 4.12
C ALA A 92 -13.14 -12.55 5.04
N VAL A 93 -12.06 -13.33 5.02
CA VAL A 93 -10.85 -13.04 5.79
C VAL A 93 -10.09 -11.85 5.20
N LYS A 94 -10.03 -11.73 3.86
CA LYS A 94 -9.44 -10.56 3.18
C LYS A 94 -10.18 -9.27 3.51
N VAL A 95 -11.52 -9.31 3.45
CA VAL A 95 -12.36 -8.17 3.80
C VAL A 95 -12.13 -7.78 5.25
N LYS A 96 -12.11 -8.76 6.16
CA LYS A 96 -11.87 -8.49 7.59
C LYS A 96 -10.49 -7.87 7.84
N LEU A 97 -9.46 -8.33 7.14
CA LEU A 97 -8.13 -7.74 7.18
C LEU A 97 -8.17 -6.27 6.74
N ILE A 98 -8.81 -5.96 5.61
CA ILE A 98 -8.93 -4.58 5.11
C ILE A 98 -9.66 -3.70 6.13
N GLU A 99 -10.78 -4.16 6.69
CA GLU A 99 -11.52 -3.41 7.72
C GLU A 99 -10.66 -3.11 8.95
N MET A 100 -9.86 -4.08 9.41
CA MET A 100 -8.95 -3.88 10.55
C MET A 100 -7.83 -2.87 10.23
N LEU A 101 -7.30 -2.89 9.01
CA LEU A 101 -6.30 -1.92 8.54
C LEU A 101 -6.90 -0.52 8.41
N VAL A 102 -8.15 -0.40 7.99
CA VAL A 102 -8.86 0.88 7.99
C VAL A 102 -9.09 1.37 9.42
N ALA A 103 -9.54 0.49 10.31
CA ALA A 103 -9.80 0.83 11.71
C ALA A 103 -8.53 1.24 12.48
N SER A 104 -7.33 0.88 12.00
CA SER A 104 -6.07 1.35 12.59
C SER A 104 -5.68 2.78 12.17
N GLY A 105 -6.48 3.43 11.32
CA GLY A 105 -6.27 4.81 10.88
C GLY A 105 -5.46 4.96 9.60
N LEU A 106 -5.32 3.90 8.79
CA LEU A 106 -4.63 3.98 7.50
C LEU A 106 -5.51 4.68 6.44
N ASP A 107 -4.97 5.75 5.84
CA ASP A 107 -5.66 6.51 4.78
C ASP A 107 -5.70 5.79 3.41
N VAL A 108 -4.79 4.82 3.21
CA VAL A 108 -4.63 4.13 1.92
C VAL A 108 -4.31 2.65 2.15
N VAL A 109 -5.19 1.79 1.64
CA VAL A 109 -5.05 0.33 1.69
C VAL A 109 -5.26 -0.22 0.28
N GLU A 110 -4.22 -0.78 -0.32
CA GLU A 110 -4.32 -1.43 -1.62
C GLU A 110 -5.12 -2.74 -1.50
N ALA A 111 -6.36 -2.71 -1.98
CA ALA A 111 -7.36 -3.71 -1.60
C ALA A 111 -7.19 -5.02 -2.36
N THR A 112 -6.89 -4.97 -3.66
CA THR A 112 -6.83 -6.15 -4.53
C THR A 112 -6.21 -5.82 -5.90
N SER A 113 -6.21 -6.80 -6.81
CA SER A 113 -5.70 -6.69 -8.18
C SER A 113 -6.68 -7.30 -9.18
N PHE A 114 -6.94 -6.58 -10.28
CA PHE A 114 -7.73 -7.06 -11.43
C PHE A 114 -6.83 -7.73 -12.47
N VAL A 115 -5.99 -8.65 -12.01
CA VAL A 115 -5.18 -9.57 -12.82
C VAL A 115 -5.99 -10.78 -13.23
N SER A 116 -5.45 -11.58 -14.16
CA SER A 116 -6.10 -12.83 -14.55
C SER A 116 -5.99 -13.87 -13.41
N PRO A 117 -7.12 -14.45 -12.96
CA PRO A 117 -7.15 -15.49 -11.92
C PRO A 117 -6.34 -16.74 -12.26
N LYS A 118 -6.09 -16.99 -13.56
CA LYS A 118 -5.25 -18.09 -14.02
C LYS A 118 -3.79 -17.91 -13.59
N TRP A 119 -3.30 -16.67 -13.60
CA TRP A 119 -1.92 -16.34 -13.25
C TRP A 119 -1.75 -16.06 -11.75
N VAL A 120 -2.77 -15.45 -11.13
CA VAL A 120 -2.77 -15.10 -9.71
C VAL A 120 -4.08 -15.55 -9.05
N PRO A 121 -4.21 -16.85 -8.71
CA PRO A 121 -5.44 -17.38 -8.10
C PRO A 121 -5.73 -16.78 -6.72
N GLN A 122 -4.72 -16.29 -6.01
CA GLN A 122 -4.83 -15.64 -4.71
C GLN A 122 -5.78 -14.44 -4.73
N LEU A 123 -5.92 -13.75 -5.88
CA LEU A 123 -6.71 -12.52 -6.04
C LEU A 123 -7.91 -12.71 -6.97
N ALA A 124 -8.33 -13.96 -7.22
CA ALA A 124 -9.45 -14.28 -8.11
C ALA A 124 -10.79 -13.63 -7.70
N ASP A 125 -10.95 -13.31 -6.43
CA ASP A 125 -12.14 -12.76 -5.78
C ASP A 125 -12.14 -11.22 -5.69
N ALA A 126 -11.31 -10.52 -6.49
CA ALA A 126 -11.18 -9.06 -6.48
C ALA A 126 -12.51 -8.31 -6.52
N LYS A 127 -13.47 -8.77 -7.33
CA LYS A 127 -14.80 -8.16 -7.43
C LYS A 127 -15.59 -8.27 -6.13
N ASP A 128 -15.53 -9.42 -5.48
CA ASP A 128 -16.27 -9.68 -4.24
C ASP A 128 -15.67 -8.89 -3.08
N VAL A 129 -14.33 -8.78 -3.03
CA VAL A 129 -13.62 -7.90 -2.07
C VAL A 129 -14.06 -6.45 -2.25
N MET A 130 -13.99 -5.91 -3.47
CA MET A 130 -14.37 -4.52 -3.74
C MET A 130 -15.85 -4.25 -3.41
N LYS A 131 -16.74 -5.19 -3.73
CA LYS A 131 -18.16 -5.10 -3.40
C LYS A 131 -18.39 -5.05 -1.89
N ALA A 132 -17.66 -5.84 -1.11
CA ALA A 132 -17.80 -5.89 0.33
C ALA A 132 -17.33 -4.60 1.03
N ILE A 133 -16.24 -3.99 0.55
CA ILE A 133 -15.66 -2.78 1.17
C ILE A 133 -16.23 -1.47 0.62
N ARG A 134 -17.18 -1.50 -0.32
CA ARG A 134 -17.68 -0.32 -1.06
C ARG A 134 -18.25 0.80 -0.18
N ASN A 135 -18.74 0.46 1.01
CA ASN A 135 -19.37 1.39 1.95
C ASN A 135 -18.38 1.88 3.04
N VAL A 136 -17.12 1.48 2.98
CA VAL A 136 -16.09 1.96 3.90
C VAL A 136 -15.64 3.34 3.42
N GLU A 137 -15.88 4.36 4.25
CA GLU A 137 -15.57 5.76 3.95
C GLU A 137 -14.25 6.20 4.59
N GLY A 138 -13.75 7.38 4.20
CA GLY A 138 -12.52 7.97 4.78
C GLY A 138 -11.21 7.34 4.31
N VAL A 139 -11.24 6.27 3.52
CA VAL A 139 -10.05 5.56 3.04
C VAL A 139 -10.04 5.42 1.52
N ARG A 140 -8.84 5.43 0.93
CA ARG A 140 -8.65 5.09 -0.49
C ARG A 140 -8.26 3.64 -0.66
N PHE A 141 -8.91 2.99 -1.63
CA PHE A 141 -8.65 1.61 -2.02
C PHE A 141 -8.08 1.54 -3.44
N PRO A 142 -6.78 1.85 -3.64
CA PRO A 142 -6.16 1.59 -4.92
C PRO A 142 -6.21 0.10 -5.25
N VAL A 143 -6.37 -0.23 -6.53
CA VAL A 143 -6.32 -1.60 -7.04
C VAL A 143 -5.40 -1.71 -8.24
N LEU A 144 -4.67 -2.81 -8.36
CA LEU A 144 -3.74 -3.02 -9.47
C LEU A 144 -4.50 -3.41 -10.76
N THR A 145 -4.18 -2.76 -11.87
CA THR A 145 -4.82 -2.97 -13.18
C THR A 145 -3.74 -3.15 -14.26
N PRO A 146 -3.34 -4.39 -14.60
CA PRO A 146 -2.20 -4.67 -15.48
C PRO A 146 -2.45 -4.35 -16.96
N ASN A 147 -3.70 -4.10 -17.36
CA ASN A 147 -4.11 -3.84 -18.73
C ASN A 147 -5.52 -3.20 -18.75
N LEU A 148 -5.97 -2.78 -19.94
CA LEU A 148 -7.25 -2.12 -20.13
C LEU A 148 -8.45 -2.96 -19.66
N LYS A 149 -8.45 -4.27 -19.93
CA LYS A 149 -9.52 -5.18 -19.47
C LYS A 149 -9.60 -5.25 -17.93
N GLY A 150 -8.46 -5.30 -17.26
CA GLY A 150 -8.37 -5.23 -15.80
C GLY A 150 -8.87 -3.89 -15.26
N PHE A 151 -8.52 -2.79 -15.94
CA PHE A 151 -9.01 -1.45 -15.62
C PHE A 151 -10.53 -1.35 -15.73
N GLU A 152 -11.12 -1.78 -16.85
CA GLU A 152 -12.58 -1.79 -17.04
C GLU A 152 -13.30 -2.58 -15.95
N ALA A 153 -12.76 -3.75 -15.58
CA ALA A 153 -13.30 -4.58 -14.51
C ALA A 153 -13.20 -3.89 -13.14
N ALA A 154 -12.10 -3.17 -12.88
CA ALA A 154 -11.91 -2.40 -11.66
C ALA A 154 -12.92 -1.25 -11.55
N VAL A 155 -13.11 -0.50 -12.63
CA VAL A 155 -14.09 0.59 -12.71
C VAL A 155 -15.51 0.04 -12.49
N ALA A 156 -15.86 -1.07 -13.15
CA ALA A 156 -17.16 -1.73 -12.96
C ALA A 156 -17.38 -2.23 -11.52
N ALA A 157 -16.31 -2.53 -10.78
CA ALA A 157 -16.34 -2.91 -9.38
C ALA A 157 -16.33 -1.70 -8.40
N GLY A 158 -16.30 -0.46 -8.93
CA GLY A 158 -16.33 0.77 -8.14
C GLY A 158 -14.98 1.29 -7.67
N ALA A 159 -13.87 0.84 -8.27
CA ALA A 159 -12.54 1.38 -7.96
C ALA A 159 -12.45 2.88 -8.30
N LYS A 160 -11.90 3.65 -7.36
CA LYS A 160 -11.72 5.11 -7.47
C LYS A 160 -10.26 5.55 -7.63
N GLU A 161 -9.32 4.64 -7.46
CA GLU A 161 -7.88 4.80 -7.69
C GLU A 161 -7.36 3.48 -8.26
N VAL A 162 -6.47 3.54 -9.24
CA VAL A 162 -5.86 2.34 -9.84
C VAL A 162 -4.34 2.43 -9.82
N ALA A 163 -3.69 1.29 -9.98
CA ALA A 163 -2.24 1.22 -10.10
C ALA A 163 -1.79 0.41 -11.31
N ILE A 164 -0.67 0.82 -11.90
CA ILE A 164 0.06 0.14 -12.97
C ILE A 164 1.49 -0.15 -12.50
N PHE A 165 2.17 -1.11 -13.10
CA PHE A 165 3.53 -1.47 -12.70
C PHE A 165 4.48 -1.66 -13.89
N ALA A 166 5.49 -0.81 -13.99
CA ALA A 166 6.59 -0.94 -14.93
C ALA A 166 7.79 -1.62 -14.27
N ALA A 167 8.75 -2.04 -15.09
CA ALA A 167 10.03 -2.53 -14.64
C ALA A 167 11.15 -1.62 -15.15
N ALA A 168 12.23 -1.49 -14.38
CA ALA A 168 13.47 -0.85 -14.80
C ALA A 168 14.45 -1.83 -15.48
N SER A 169 14.14 -3.14 -15.43
CA SER A 169 14.95 -4.19 -16.03
C SER A 169 14.16 -5.00 -17.08
N GLU A 170 14.75 -5.15 -18.26
CA GLU A 170 14.20 -5.97 -19.35
C GLU A 170 14.04 -7.43 -18.96
N SER A 171 14.99 -8.00 -18.21
CA SER A 171 14.89 -9.40 -17.75
C SER A 171 13.76 -9.57 -16.74
N PHE A 172 13.54 -8.56 -15.89
CA PHE A 172 12.44 -8.55 -14.93
C PHE A 172 11.08 -8.41 -15.64
N SER A 173 10.98 -7.50 -16.62
CA SER A 173 9.77 -7.31 -17.42
C SER A 173 9.37 -8.61 -18.14
N LYS A 174 10.33 -9.24 -18.85
CA LYS A 174 10.09 -10.50 -19.55
C LYS A 174 9.68 -11.63 -18.62
N SER A 175 10.28 -11.74 -17.43
CA SER A 175 9.98 -12.81 -16.49
C SER A 175 8.62 -12.65 -15.80
N ASN A 176 8.17 -11.42 -15.55
CA ASN A 176 6.94 -11.15 -14.79
C ASN A 176 5.72 -10.90 -15.67
N ILE A 177 5.88 -10.21 -16.80
CA ILE A 177 4.77 -9.80 -17.68
C ILE A 177 4.94 -10.25 -19.13
N ASN A 178 5.98 -11.03 -19.43
CA ASN A 178 6.24 -11.68 -20.72
C ASN A 178 6.27 -10.70 -21.91
N CYS A 179 6.82 -9.50 -21.72
CA CYS A 179 7.05 -8.52 -22.78
C CYS A 179 8.27 -7.63 -22.46
N SER A 180 8.65 -6.74 -23.38
CA SER A 180 9.68 -5.72 -23.13
C SER A 180 9.17 -4.59 -22.23
N ILE A 181 10.06 -3.71 -21.76
CA ILE A 181 9.64 -2.50 -21.03
C ILE A 181 8.77 -1.63 -21.95
N GLU A 182 9.19 -1.42 -23.19
CA GLU A 182 8.47 -0.62 -24.20
C GLU A 182 7.03 -1.12 -24.39
N ASP A 183 6.86 -2.42 -24.64
CA ASP A 183 5.53 -3.04 -24.83
C ASP A 183 4.64 -2.85 -23.60
N SER A 184 5.23 -2.89 -22.39
CA SER A 184 4.49 -2.67 -21.15
C SER A 184 4.01 -1.23 -21.04
N LEU A 185 4.86 -0.26 -21.39
CA LEU A 185 4.53 1.16 -21.34
C LEU A 185 3.43 1.52 -22.34
N ILE A 186 3.42 0.91 -23.53
CA ILE A 186 2.32 1.07 -24.50
C ILE A 186 1.00 0.58 -23.89
N ARG A 187 0.98 -0.60 -23.24
CA ARG A 187 -0.23 -1.10 -22.57
C ARG A 187 -0.68 -0.21 -21.42
N TYR A 188 0.26 0.38 -20.68
CA TYR A 188 -0.06 1.29 -19.58
C TYR A 188 -0.51 2.67 -20.05
N HIS A 189 -0.07 3.12 -21.22
CA HIS A 189 -0.58 4.33 -21.86
C HIS A 189 -2.09 4.23 -22.11
N ASP A 190 -2.59 3.07 -22.57
CA ASP A 190 -4.03 2.85 -22.77
C ASP A 190 -4.81 2.95 -21.45
N VAL A 191 -4.30 2.33 -20.38
CA VAL A 191 -4.89 2.41 -19.05
C VAL A 191 -4.87 3.85 -18.53
N ALA A 192 -3.75 4.55 -18.62
CA ALA A 192 -3.61 5.92 -18.16
C ALA A 192 -4.54 6.88 -18.92
N THR A 193 -4.69 6.67 -20.24
CA THR A 193 -5.62 7.44 -21.09
C THR A 193 -7.06 7.21 -20.65
N ALA A 194 -7.47 5.95 -20.45
CA ALA A 194 -8.82 5.61 -20.01
C ALA A 194 -9.12 6.15 -18.60
N ALA A 195 -8.17 6.03 -17.68
CA ALA A 195 -8.29 6.56 -16.32
C ALA A 195 -8.41 8.08 -16.29
N THR A 196 -7.64 8.79 -17.12
CA THR A 196 -7.70 10.25 -17.25
C THR A 196 -9.09 10.71 -17.72
N LYS A 197 -9.68 10.03 -18.71
CA LYS A 197 -11.05 10.33 -19.19
C LYS A 197 -12.11 10.21 -18.09
N LEU A 198 -11.89 9.33 -17.11
CA LEU A 198 -12.78 9.10 -15.98
C LEU A 198 -12.38 9.86 -14.71
N SER A 199 -11.33 10.69 -14.77
CA SER A 199 -10.75 11.36 -13.59
C SER A 199 -10.36 10.39 -12.46
N ILE A 200 -9.94 9.18 -12.81
CA ILE A 200 -9.45 8.17 -11.88
C ILE A 200 -7.93 8.32 -11.74
N PRO A 201 -7.39 8.59 -10.54
CA PRO A 201 -5.95 8.67 -10.34
C PRO A 201 -5.25 7.33 -10.61
N VAL A 202 -4.08 7.41 -11.24
CA VAL A 202 -3.22 6.26 -11.54
C VAL A 202 -1.93 6.36 -10.74
N ARG A 203 -1.61 5.31 -9.99
CA ARG A 203 -0.31 5.13 -9.32
C ARG A 203 0.61 4.27 -10.19
N GLY A 204 1.84 4.74 -10.41
CA GLY A 204 2.89 3.92 -11.03
C GLY A 204 3.77 3.24 -10.00
N TYR A 205 4.02 1.95 -10.18
CA TYR A 205 5.11 1.22 -9.54
C TYR A 205 6.24 0.98 -10.53
N ILE A 206 7.49 1.04 -10.05
CA ILE A 206 8.69 0.67 -10.82
C ILE A 206 9.40 -0.42 -10.02
N PHE A 207 9.72 -1.53 -10.68
CA PHE A 207 10.37 -2.70 -10.13
C PHE A 207 11.72 -2.99 -10.78
#